data_AF-A0A1F2UE13-F1
#
_entry.id   AF-A0A1F2UE13-F1
#
_cell.length_a   1.000
_cell.length_b   1.000
_cell.length_c   1.000
_cell.angle_alpha   90.00
_cell.angle_beta   90.00
_cell.angle_gamma   90.00
#
_symmetry.space_group_name_H-M   'P 1'
#
loop_
_entity.id
_entity.type
_entity.pdbx_description
1 polymer ?
#
loop_
_entity_poly.entity_id
_entity_poly.type
_entity_poly.pdbx_seq_one_letter_code
_entity_poly.pdbx_strand_id
1 'polypeptide(L)'
;MPSPVGHALAGVAVALAGNRQPTPFSFRRFLRQPLTLWAVALAALPDADLLLPGFHRSVTHSVFTTLAITILAIAVTGKVTRAGLGARDSDVGWRIAWGVVLMCAAAHASHIVLDWLGADQSRPAGIRALWPWSDRWYISGWDVFPRTERYRMFSGASIAINLRTLAWELLLMGPIVAALSWWRVRQEKPRTPQGHEANNP
;
A
#
# COMPACT_ATOMS: atom_id res chain seq x y z
N MET A 1 -16.13 1.62 4.82
CA MET A 1 -14.70 1.30 4.65
C MET A 1 -14.48 1.04 3.19
N PRO A 2 -13.33 1.49 2.66
CA PRO A 2 -12.92 1.13 1.31
C PRO A 2 -12.98 -0.38 1.11
N SER A 3 -13.18 -0.78 -0.13
CA SER A 3 -13.08 -2.18 -0.53
C SER A 3 -11.62 -2.63 -0.56
N PRO A 4 -11.37 -3.95 -0.60
CA PRO A 4 -10.04 -4.49 -0.82
C PRO A 4 -9.36 -3.95 -2.09
N VAL A 5 -10.13 -3.49 -3.08
CA VAL A 5 -9.58 -2.86 -4.29
C VAL A 5 -8.96 -1.50 -3.98
N GLY A 6 -9.64 -0.62 -3.24
CA GLY A 6 -9.11 0.66 -2.79
C GLY A 6 -7.81 0.50 -2.00
N HIS A 7 -7.77 -0.48 -1.09
CA HIS A 7 -6.58 -0.83 -0.33
C HIS A 7 -5.45 -1.38 -1.22
N ALA A 8 -5.77 -2.27 -2.16
CA ALA A 8 -4.79 -2.78 -3.11
C ALA A 8 -4.17 -1.65 -3.97
N LEU A 9 -4.98 -0.67 -4.40
CA LEU A 9 -4.49 0.51 -5.12
C LEU A 9 -3.57 1.37 -4.27
N ALA A 10 -3.82 1.49 -2.97
CA ALA A 10 -2.90 2.16 -2.05
C ALA A 10 -1.58 1.40 -1.93
N GLY A 11 -1.61 0.07 -1.84
CA GLY A 11 -0.40 -0.77 -1.89
C GLY A 11 0.40 -0.60 -3.19
N VAL A 12 -0.29 -0.50 -4.34
CA VAL A 12 0.33 -0.16 -5.63
C VAL A 12 1.00 1.22 -5.56
N ALA A 13 0.32 2.24 -5.02
CA ALA A 13 0.87 3.59 -4.90
C ALA A 13 2.11 3.62 -3.98
N VAL A 14 2.07 2.92 -2.84
CA VAL A 14 3.22 2.79 -1.94
C VAL A 14 4.40 2.10 -2.64
N ALA A 15 4.17 1.02 -3.37
CA ALA A 15 5.21 0.35 -4.14
C ALA A 15 5.77 1.25 -5.25
N LEU A 16 4.94 2.02 -5.96
CA LEU A 16 5.39 2.99 -6.96
C LEU A 16 6.19 4.13 -6.34
N ALA A 17 5.93 4.52 -5.10
CA ALA A 17 6.70 5.53 -4.40
C ALA A 17 8.07 4.98 -3.94
N GLY A 18 8.11 3.76 -3.40
CA GLY A 18 9.30 3.20 -2.74
C GLY A 18 10.23 2.35 -3.63
N ASN A 19 9.72 1.66 -4.65
CA ASN A 19 10.48 0.62 -5.36
C ASN A 19 11.34 1.20 -6.48
N ARG A 20 12.66 1.15 -6.38
CA ARG A 20 13.55 1.60 -7.47
C ARG A 20 13.75 0.50 -8.51
N GLN A 21 12.86 0.44 -9.50
CA GLN A 21 13.09 -0.43 -10.66
C GLN A 21 14.18 0.11 -11.58
N PRO A 22 14.95 -0.79 -12.23
CA PRO A 22 15.79 -0.43 -13.35
C PRO A 22 14.95 0.15 -14.50
N THR A 23 15.50 1.16 -15.16
CA THR A 23 14.98 1.70 -16.42
C THR A 23 15.24 0.71 -17.56
N PRO A 24 14.29 0.44 -18.48
CA PRO A 24 12.98 1.09 -18.65
C PRO A 24 11.87 0.50 -17.77
N PHE A 25 10.95 1.34 -17.28
CA PHE A 25 9.79 0.97 -16.48
C PHE A 25 8.72 0.32 -17.36
N SER A 26 8.18 -0.78 -16.87
CA SER A 26 6.99 -1.41 -17.45
C SER A 26 5.99 -1.64 -16.33
N PHE A 27 4.84 -0.98 -16.39
CA PHE A 27 3.80 -1.13 -15.37
C PHE A 27 3.36 -2.59 -15.19
N ARG A 28 3.25 -3.35 -16.29
CA ARG A 28 2.95 -4.79 -16.24
C ARG A 28 4.04 -5.59 -15.53
N ARG A 29 5.32 -5.31 -15.80
CA ARG A 29 6.44 -5.96 -15.09
C ARG A 29 6.43 -5.59 -13.62
N PHE A 30 6.14 -4.32 -13.32
CA PHE A 30 6.03 -3.79 -11.97
C PHE A 30 4.98 -4.51 -11.13
N LEU A 31 3.76 -4.68 -11.65
CA LEU A 31 2.71 -5.41 -10.94
C LEU A 31 3.06 -6.87 -10.65
N ARG A 32 4.03 -7.45 -11.35
CA ARG A 32 4.48 -8.84 -11.15
C ARG A 32 5.70 -8.95 -10.24
N GLN A 33 6.25 -7.83 -9.75
CA GLN A 33 7.40 -7.88 -8.86
C GLN A 33 7.01 -8.33 -7.46
N PRO A 34 7.81 -9.21 -6.81
CA PRO A 34 7.49 -9.73 -5.48
C PRO A 34 7.24 -8.62 -4.45
N LEU A 35 8.07 -7.59 -4.41
CA LEU A 35 7.92 -6.46 -3.48
C LEU A 35 6.62 -5.68 -3.71
N THR A 36 6.19 -5.55 -4.98
CA THR A 36 4.92 -4.88 -5.31
C THR A 36 3.74 -5.74 -4.89
N LEU A 37 3.78 -7.05 -5.14
CA LEU A 37 2.76 -7.99 -4.66
C LEU A 37 2.68 -7.99 -3.13
N TRP A 38 3.82 -7.91 -2.43
CA TRP A 38 3.85 -7.80 -0.97
C TRP A 38 3.24 -6.49 -0.47
N ALA A 39 3.52 -5.35 -1.10
CA ALA A 39 2.89 -4.08 -0.72
C ALA A 39 1.37 -4.09 -0.94
N VAL A 40 0.92 -4.64 -2.06
CA VAL A 40 -0.52 -4.84 -2.35
C VAL A 40 -1.16 -5.76 -1.32
N ALA A 41 -0.51 -6.89 -1.01
CA ALA A 41 -0.98 -7.82 -0.01
C ALA A 41 -1.05 -7.17 1.37
N LEU A 42 0.02 -6.51 1.85
CA LEU A 42 0.02 -5.86 3.17
C LEU A 42 -1.04 -4.76 3.30
N ALA A 43 -1.37 -4.08 2.20
CA ALA A 43 -2.42 -3.07 2.21
C ALA A 43 -3.83 -3.68 2.23
N ALA A 44 -4.08 -4.82 1.56
CA ALA A 44 -5.43 -5.40 1.43
C ALA A 44 -5.71 -6.62 2.32
N LEU A 45 -4.67 -7.29 2.82
CA LEU A 45 -4.78 -8.52 3.62
C LEU A 45 -5.53 -8.34 4.94
N PRO A 46 -5.49 -7.19 5.64
CA PRO A 46 -6.33 -6.99 6.81
C PRO A 46 -7.81 -7.31 6.57
N ASP A 47 -8.34 -6.99 5.38
CA ASP A 47 -9.74 -7.29 5.00
C ASP A 47 -10.04 -8.78 4.86
N ALA A 48 -9.03 -9.67 4.85
CA ALA A 48 -9.27 -11.12 4.87
C ALA A 48 -9.98 -11.56 6.16
N ASP A 49 -9.93 -10.74 7.22
CA ASP A 49 -10.73 -10.96 8.43
C ASP A 49 -12.25 -10.81 8.20
N LEU A 50 -12.69 -10.30 7.04
CA LEU A 50 -14.09 -10.39 6.58
C LEU A 50 -14.55 -11.85 6.44
N LEU A 51 -13.62 -12.78 6.21
CA LEU A 51 -13.91 -14.22 6.17
C LEU A 51 -14.13 -14.81 7.57
N LEU A 52 -13.78 -14.07 8.63
CA LEU A 52 -13.89 -14.47 10.03
C LEU A 52 -15.01 -13.67 10.71
N PRO A 53 -16.20 -14.26 10.92
CA PRO A 53 -17.32 -13.56 11.52
C PRO A 53 -16.97 -12.93 12.88
N GLY A 54 -17.22 -11.62 13.02
CA GLY A 54 -17.04 -10.89 14.28
C GLY A 54 -15.64 -10.33 14.56
N PHE A 55 -14.64 -10.61 13.72
CA PHE A 55 -13.26 -10.15 13.93
C PHE A 55 -12.87 -8.91 13.10
N HIS A 56 -13.63 -8.62 12.04
CA HIS A 56 -13.37 -7.49 11.15
C HIS A 56 -13.31 -6.13 11.88
N ARG A 57 -12.31 -5.29 11.56
CA ARG A 57 -12.05 -3.94 12.13
C ARG A 57 -11.37 -3.91 13.51
N SER A 58 -10.79 -5.03 13.93
CA SER A 58 -10.14 -5.16 15.24
C SER A 58 -8.62 -5.14 15.17
N VAL A 59 -7.97 -6.27 15.43
CA VAL A 59 -6.52 -6.42 15.59
C VAL A 59 -5.76 -5.96 14.35
N THR A 60 -6.17 -6.44 13.18
CA THR A 60 -5.58 -6.17 11.85
C THR A 60 -5.66 -4.69 11.46
N HIS A 61 -6.61 -3.93 11.99
CA HIS A 61 -6.85 -2.53 11.67
C HIS A 61 -6.27 -1.56 12.71
N SER A 62 -5.15 -1.94 13.34
CA SER A 62 -4.53 -1.18 14.43
C SER A 62 -3.13 -0.70 14.11
N VAL A 63 -2.76 0.44 14.70
CA VAL A 63 -1.39 1.00 14.62
C VAL A 63 -0.40 0.02 15.24
N PHE A 64 -0.79 -0.73 16.28
CA PHE A 64 0.05 -1.79 16.83
C PHE A 64 0.41 -2.84 15.78
N THR A 65 -0.53 -3.29 14.95
CA THR A 65 -0.24 -4.25 13.88
C THR A 65 0.73 -3.65 12.85
N THR A 66 0.63 -2.36 12.54
CA THR A 66 1.63 -1.66 11.71
C THR A 66 3.02 -1.72 12.35
N LEU A 67 3.12 -1.46 13.66
CA LEU A 67 4.38 -1.53 14.40
C LEU A 67 4.94 -2.95 14.41
N ALA A 68 4.09 -3.96 14.63
CA ALA A 68 4.49 -5.36 14.59
C ALA A 68 5.03 -5.77 13.21
N ILE A 69 4.35 -5.39 12.13
CA ILE A 69 4.83 -5.59 10.75
C ILE A 69 6.16 -4.87 10.52
N THR A 70 6.30 -3.65 11.02
CA THR A 70 7.53 -2.87 10.90
C THR A 70 8.70 -3.55 11.62
N ILE A 71 8.49 -4.00 12.85
CA ILE A 71 9.50 -4.74 13.64
C ILE A 71 9.87 -6.05 12.95
N LEU A 72 8.89 -6.80 12.45
CA LEU A 72 9.12 -8.02 11.70
C LEU A 72 9.93 -7.76 10.43
N ALA A 73 9.58 -6.72 9.67
CA ALA A 73 10.31 -6.32 8.48
C ALA A 73 11.77 -5.99 8.82
N ILE A 74 12.01 -5.18 9.87
CA ILE A 74 13.37 -4.85 10.35
C ILE A 74 14.15 -6.12 10.70
N ALA A 75 13.54 -7.04 11.44
CA ALA A 75 14.19 -8.28 11.87
C ALA A 75 14.56 -9.17 10.67
N VAL A 76 13.65 -9.32 9.71
CA VAL A 76 13.87 -10.15 8.52
C VAL A 76 14.89 -9.51 7.59
N THR A 77 14.72 -8.23 7.22
CA THR A 77 15.66 -7.55 6.31
C THR A 77 17.03 -7.38 6.94
N GLY A 78 17.11 -7.13 8.25
CA GLY A 78 18.36 -7.05 9.00
C GLY A 78 19.13 -8.36 9.04
N LYS A 79 18.43 -9.50 9.22
CA LYS A 79 19.06 -10.83 9.13
C LYS A 79 19.60 -11.12 7.72
N VAL A 80 18.79 -10.85 6.69
CA VAL A 80 19.15 -11.13 5.28
C VAL A 80 20.32 -10.26 4.83
N THR A 81 20.32 -8.96 5.16
CA THR A 81 21.42 -8.05 4.79
C THR A 81 22.72 -8.36 5.52
N ARG A 82 22.66 -8.76 6.79
CA ARG A 82 23.86 -9.20 7.55
C ARG A 82 24.44 -10.51 7.05
N ALA A 83 23.60 -11.42 6.56
CA ALA A 83 24.04 -12.73 6.07
C ALA A 83 24.60 -12.69 4.65
N GLY A 84 24.18 -11.72 3.82
CA GLY A 84 24.46 -11.71 2.38
C GLY A 84 25.53 -10.73 1.90
N LEU A 85 25.96 -9.75 2.71
CA LEU A 85 26.85 -8.68 2.26
C LEU A 85 28.11 -8.58 3.12
N GLY A 86 29.28 -8.53 2.47
CA GLY A 86 30.55 -8.20 3.11
C GLY A 86 30.60 -6.73 3.57
N ALA A 87 31.56 -6.39 4.42
CA ALA A 87 31.66 -5.06 5.06
C ALA A 87 31.60 -3.86 4.09
N ARG A 88 32.09 -4.03 2.84
CA ARG A 88 32.12 -3.00 1.80
C ARG A 88 30.76 -2.63 1.19
N ASP A 89 29.78 -3.53 1.23
CA ASP A 89 28.45 -3.32 0.62
C ASP A 89 27.35 -3.04 1.65
N SER A 90 27.74 -2.91 2.92
CA SER A 90 26.84 -2.76 4.07
C SER A 90 25.93 -1.53 3.96
N ASP A 91 26.44 -0.40 3.44
CA ASP A 91 25.66 0.84 3.26
C ASP A 91 24.54 0.70 2.22
N VAL A 92 24.83 0.05 1.08
CA VAL A 92 23.83 -0.17 0.03
C VAL A 92 22.78 -1.18 0.51
N GLY A 93 23.23 -2.26 1.17
CA GLY A 93 22.35 -3.24 1.79
C GLY A 93 21.39 -2.61 2.80
N TRP A 94 21.91 -1.75 3.67
CA TRP A 94 21.11 -1.07 4.68
C TRP A 94 20.06 -0.12 4.09
N ARG A 95 20.42 0.61 3.02
CA ARG A 95 19.47 1.48 2.31
C ARG A 95 18.34 0.68 1.66
N ILE A 96 18.65 -0.50 1.09
CA ILE A 96 17.64 -1.39 0.53
C ILE A 96 16.74 -1.95 1.64
N ALA A 97 17.32 -2.40 2.76
CA ALA A 97 16.56 -2.90 3.91
C ALA A 97 15.57 -1.86 4.42
N TRP A 98 16.01 -0.63 4.67
CA TRP A 98 15.11 0.45 5.09
C TRP A 98 14.05 0.79 4.04
N GLY A 99 14.39 0.73 2.75
CA GLY A 99 13.42 0.89 1.68
C GLY A 99 12.28 -0.13 1.77
N VAL A 100 12.61 -1.40 2.03
CA VAL A 100 11.62 -2.47 2.23
C VAL A 100 10.83 -2.27 3.52
N VAL A 101 11.49 -1.95 4.64
CA VAL A 101 10.84 -1.70 5.94
C VAL A 101 9.80 -0.58 5.82
N LEU A 102 10.19 0.56 5.25
CA LEU A 102 9.31 1.71 5.06
C LEU A 102 8.16 1.41 4.11
N MET A 103 8.42 0.62 3.05
CA MET A 103 7.37 0.19 2.13
C MET A 103 6.34 -0.71 2.83
N CYS A 104 6.77 -1.69 3.63
CA CYS A 104 5.87 -2.55 4.40
C CYS A 104 5.05 -1.75 5.43
N ALA A 105 5.71 -0.86 6.17
CA ALA A 105 5.06 0.02 7.14
C ALA A 105 4.03 0.94 6.47
N ALA A 106 4.41 1.59 5.38
CA ALA A 106 3.52 2.49 4.64
C ALA A 106 2.35 1.75 3.99
N ALA A 107 2.56 0.54 3.47
CA ALA A 107 1.51 -0.27 2.87
C ALA A 107 0.42 -0.60 3.89
N HIS A 108 0.80 -1.12 5.06
CA HIS A 108 -0.17 -1.42 6.12
C HIS A 108 -0.76 -0.14 6.75
N ALA A 109 0.06 0.90 6.98
CA ALA A 109 -0.45 2.17 7.52
C ALA A 109 -1.49 2.81 6.58
N SER A 110 -1.32 2.68 5.26
CA SER A 110 -2.29 3.16 4.30
C SER A 110 -3.66 2.51 4.50
N HIS A 111 -3.70 1.21 4.83
CA HIS A 111 -4.93 0.48 5.14
C HIS A 111 -5.72 1.16 6.27
N ILE A 112 -5.06 1.39 7.40
CA ILE A 112 -5.66 2.04 8.59
C ILE A 112 -6.16 3.44 8.26
N VAL A 113 -5.38 4.23 7.51
CA VAL A 113 -5.77 5.59 7.13
C VAL A 113 -7.00 5.59 6.22
N LEU A 114 -7.03 4.71 5.22
CA LEU A 114 -8.16 4.59 4.29
C LEU A 114 -9.44 4.15 5.02
N ASP A 115 -9.33 3.23 5.97
CA ASP A 115 -10.45 2.81 6.81
C ASP A 115 -10.97 3.90 7.74
N TRP A 116 -10.06 4.66 8.35
CA TRP A 116 -10.42 5.79 9.18
C TRP A 116 -11.16 6.89 8.39
N LEU A 117 -10.82 7.03 7.10
CA LEU A 117 -11.48 7.93 6.14
C LEU A 117 -12.76 7.34 5.51
N GLY A 118 -13.06 6.07 5.76
CA GLY A 118 -14.19 5.38 5.15
C GLY A 118 -15.49 5.53 5.93
N ALA A 119 -16.60 5.63 5.20
CA ALA A 119 -17.94 5.60 5.78
C ALA A 119 -18.22 4.23 6.42
N ASP A 120 -18.66 4.23 7.67
CA ASP A 120 -19.02 3.00 8.39
C ASP A 120 -20.28 3.17 9.23
N GLN A 121 -21.30 2.40 8.87
CA GLN A 121 -22.60 2.39 9.55
C GLN A 121 -22.82 1.13 10.39
N SER A 122 -21.87 0.18 10.36
CA SER A 122 -21.93 -1.02 11.19
C SER A 122 -21.52 -0.65 12.61
N ARG A 123 -22.44 -0.71 13.57
CA ARG A 123 -22.12 -0.42 14.98
C ARG A 123 -21.32 -1.56 15.63
N PRO A 124 -20.30 -1.27 16.44
CA PRO A 124 -19.64 0.04 16.61
C PRO A 124 -18.88 0.46 15.33
N ALA A 125 -18.96 1.76 15.00
CA ALA A 125 -18.46 2.31 13.73
C ALA A 125 -16.97 2.67 13.80
N GLY A 126 -16.24 2.43 12.72
CA GLY A 126 -14.81 2.75 12.59
C GLY A 126 -13.91 1.55 12.86
N ILE A 127 -12.68 1.82 13.29
CA ILE A 127 -11.63 0.82 13.58
C ILE A 127 -11.12 0.95 15.02
N ARG A 128 -10.62 -0.15 15.58
CA ARG A 128 -9.84 -0.13 16.84
C ARG A 128 -8.39 0.27 16.59
N ALA A 129 -8.18 1.49 16.11
CA ALA A 129 -6.87 2.00 15.68
C ALA A 129 -5.77 1.90 16.75
N LEU A 130 -6.13 2.04 18.04
CA LEU A 130 -5.20 2.02 19.17
C LEU A 130 -5.20 0.70 19.96
N TRP A 131 -5.78 -0.38 19.43
CA TRP A 131 -5.61 -1.70 20.02
C TRP A 131 -4.11 -2.09 20.01
N PRO A 132 -3.57 -2.76 21.05
CA PRO A 132 -4.22 -3.34 22.23
C PRO A 132 -4.33 -2.38 23.43
N TRP A 133 -3.89 -1.14 23.31
CA TRP A 133 -3.90 -0.19 24.43
C TRP A 133 -5.28 0.42 24.70
N SER A 134 -6.17 0.40 23.71
CA SER A 134 -7.53 0.90 23.82
C SER A 134 -8.51 0.11 22.96
N ASP A 135 -9.68 -0.19 23.53
CA ASP A 135 -10.82 -0.79 22.83
C ASP A 135 -11.78 0.24 22.21
N ARG A 136 -11.40 1.52 22.20
CA ARG A 136 -12.20 2.58 21.57
C ARG A 136 -12.21 2.45 20.05
N TRP A 137 -13.32 2.85 19.45
CA TRP A 137 -13.54 2.87 18.02
C TRP A 137 -13.29 4.26 17.47
N TYR A 138 -12.53 4.35 16.38
CA TYR A 138 -12.08 5.60 15.76
C TYR A 138 -12.58 5.68 14.32
N ILE A 139 -13.15 6.82 13.95
CA ILE A 139 -13.61 7.16 12.60
C ILE A 139 -13.42 8.66 12.39
N SER A 140 -13.07 9.10 11.18
CA SER A 140 -12.83 10.52 10.88
C SER A 140 -14.11 11.34 10.74
N GLY A 141 -15.20 10.70 10.29
CA GLY A 141 -16.44 11.36 9.90
C GLY A 141 -16.36 12.12 8.56
N TRP A 142 -15.26 11.98 7.80
CA TRP A 142 -15.12 12.63 6.48
C TRP A 142 -15.76 11.83 5.35
N ASP A 143 -15.94 10.52 5.53
CA ASP A 143 -16.63 9.61 4.61
C ASP A 143 -16.12 9.69 3.16
N VAL A 144 -14.80 9.85 2.99
CA VAL A 144 -14.12 9.95 1.69
C VAL A 144 -14.33 8.68 0.86
N PHE A 145 -14.29 7.52 1.52
CA PHE A 145 -14.55 6.22 0.88
C PHE A 145 -15.97 5.73 1.20
N PRO A 146 -16.82 5.53 0.19
CA PRO A 146 -18.20 5.12 0.40
C PRO A 146 -18.28 3.68 0.92
N ARG A 147 -19.48 3.31 1.37
CA ARG A 147 -19.76 1.99 1.92
C ARG A 147 -19.80 0.92 0.83
N THR A 148 -19.35 -0.28 1.17
CA THR A 148 -19.60 -1.52 0.41
C THR A 148 -20.74 -2.33 1.03
N GLU A 149 -21.54 -2.98 0.18
CA GLU A 149 -22.55 -3.94 0.60
C GLU A 149 -21.95 -5.35 0.64
N ARG A 150 -22.01 -5.98 1.81
CA ARG A 150 -21.31 -7.24 2.10
C ARG A 150 -22.20 -8.36 2.63
N TYR A 151 -23.47 -8.09 2.94
CA TYR A 151 -24.40 -9.09 3.45
C TYR A 151 -25.28 -9.69 2.36
N ARG A 152 -25.64 -8.90 1.34
CA ARG A 152 -26.51 -9.32 0.24
C ARG A 152 -25.83 -9.24 -1.12
N MET A 153 -24.59 -9.73 -1.23
CA MET A 153 -23.67 -9.45 -2.35
C MET A 153 -24.25 -9.70 -3.76
N PHE A 154 -25.16 -10.65 -3.92
CA PHE A 154 -25.71 -11.05 -5.22
C PHE A 154 -27.01 -10.33 -5.63
N SER A 155 -27.52 -9.41 -4.81
CA SER A 155 -28.69 -8.62 -5.21
C SER A 155 -28.28 -7.51 -6.20
N GLY A 156 -29.14 -7.18 -7.17
CA GLY A 156 -28.86 -6.12 -8.15
C GLY A 156 -28.55 -4.77 -7.48
N ALA A 157 -29.22 -4.46 -6.36
CA ALA A 157 -28.95 -3.26 -5.57
C ALA A 157 -27.55 -3.28 -4.93
N SER A 158 -27.13 -4.41 -4.37
CA SER A 158 -25.81 -4.58 -3.77
C SER A 158 -24.70 -4.49 -4.81
N ILE A 159 -24.92 -5.09 -5.98
CA ILE A 159 -23.99 -5.00 -7.12
C ILE A 159 -23.86 -3.53 -7.54
N ALA A 160 -24.96 -2.80 -7.68
CA ALA A 160 -24.92 -1.38 -8.03
C ALA A 160 -24.17 -0.52 -7.00
N ILE A 161 -24.38 -0.77 -5.70
CA ILE A 161 -23.64 -0.10 -4.61
C ILE A 161 -22.14 -0.39 -4.73
N ASN A 162 -21.76 -1.66 -4.87
CA ASN A 162 -20.35 -2.05 -4.94
C ASN A 162 -19.66 -1.55 -6.21
N LEU A 163 -20.34 -1.53 -7.36
CA LEU A 163 -19.82 -0.95 -8.60
C LEU A 163 -19.62 0.56 -8.47
N ARG A 164 -20.55 1.28 -7.82
CA ARG A 164 -20.40 2.70 -7.55
C ARG A 164 -19.20 2.96 -6.62
N THR A 165 -19.05 2.16 -5.58
CA THR A 165 -17.92 2.26 -4.65
C THR A 165 -16.59 1.97 -5.34
N LEU A 166 -16.54 0.93 -6.17
CA LEU A 166 -15.38 0.62 -7.01
C LEU A 166 -15.01 1.77 -7.95
N ALA A 167 -16.00 2.33 -8.66
CA ALA A 167 -15.78 3.48 -9.55
C ALA A 167 -15.22 4.69 -8.78
N TRP A 168 -15.72 4.93 -7.57
CA TRP A 168 -15.25 6.01 -6.71
C TRP A 168 -13.82 5.79 -6.21
N GLU A 169 -13.49 4.57 -5.79
CA GLU A 169 -12.12 4.20 -5.39
C GLU A 169 -11.13 4.35 -6.53
N LEU A 170 -11.52 3.94 -7.75
CA LEU A 170 -10.72 4.15 -8.96
C LEU A 170 -10.57 5.64 -9.29
N LEU A 171 -11.61 6.44 -9.09
CA LEU A 171 -11.56 7.89 -9.32
C LEU A 171 -10.60 8.59 -8.34
N LEU A 172 -10.57 8.17 -7.07
CA LEU A 172 -9.69 8.75 -6.05
C LEU A 172 -8.25 8.25 -6.17
N MET A 173 -8.05 6.94 -6.25
CA MET A 173 -6.73 6.31 -6.20
C MET A 173 -6.07 6.19 -7.58
N GLY A 174 -6.87 6.11 -8.65
CA GLY A 174 -6.38 6.00 -10.02
C GLY A 174 -5.47 7.15 -10.44
N PRO A 175 -5.83 8.43 -10.21
CA PRO A 175 -4.96 9.56 -10.52
C PRO A 175 -3.63 9.51 -9.77
N ILE A 176 -3.62 9.07 -8.51
CA ILE A 176 -2.40 8.93 -7.71
C ILE A 176 -1.48 7.88 -8.32
N VAL A 177 -2.02 6.68 -8.62
CA VAL A 177 -1.28 5.59 -9.27
C VAL A 177 -0.77 6.01 -10.66
N ALA A 178 -1.59 6.71 -11.44
CA ALA A 178 -1.24 7.19 -12.77
C ALA A 178 -0.14 8.26 -12.71
N ALA A 179 -0.22 9.22 -11.79
CA ALA A 179 0.79 10.26 -11.61
C ALA A 179 2.13 9.67 -11.19
N LEU A 180 2.15 8.74 -10.24
CA LEU A 180 3.37 8.05 -9.82
C LEU A 180 3.96 7.21 -10.96
N SER A 181 3.13 6.49 -11.71
CA SER A 181 3.56 5.71 -12.87
C SER A 181 4.13 6.60 -13.98
N TRP A 182 3.47 7.73 -14.28
CA TRP A 182 3.98 8.72 -15.23
C TRP A 182 5.35 9.22 -14.77
N TRP A 183 5.45 9.64 -13.51
CA TRP A 183 6.69 10.17 -12.97
C TRP A 183 7.86 9.20 -13.15
N ARG A 184 7.64 7.89 -12.98
CA ARG A 184 8.67 6.86 -13.28
C ARG A 184 9.11 6.87 -14.74
N VAL A 185 8.17 6.89 -15.68
CA VAL A 185 8.50 6.94 -17.12
C VAL A 185 9.29 8.20 -17.48
N ARG A 186 9.04 9.35 -16.82
CA ARG A 186 9.83 10.57 -17.07
C ARG A 186 11.29 10.45 -16.63
N GLN A 187 11.57 9.69 -15.58
CA GLN A 187 12.94 9.50 -15.08
C GLN A 187 13.80 8.65 -16.03
N GLU A 188 13.20 7.97 -17.02
CA GLU A 188 13.91 7.16 -18.01
C GLU A 188 14.51 7.95 -19.16
N LYS A 189 14.02 9.16 -19.45
CA LYS A 189 14.55 9.92 -20.57
C LYS A 189 16.01 10.29 -20.25
N PRO A 190 17.00 9.83 -21.05
CA PRO A 190 18.40 10.15 -20.80
C PRO A 190 18.57 11.67 -20.79
N ARG A 191 19.33 12.18 -19.83
CA ARG A 191 20.01 13.46 -20.01
C ARG A 191 20.86 13.29 -21.27
N THR A 192 20.44 13.93 -22.35
CA THR A 192 21.22 13.97 -23.59
C THR A 192 22.64 14.39 -23.22
N PRO A 193 23.69 13.63 -23.57
CA PRO A 193 25.04 14.13 -23.42
C PRO A 193 25.10 15.40 -24.27
N GLN A 194 25.27 16.57 -23.63
CA GLN A 194 25.67 17.76 -24.37
C GLN A 194 26.95 17.38 -25.09
N GLY A 195 26.91 17.50 -26.42
CA GLY A 195 27.99 17.08 -27.28
C GLY A 195 29.31 17.69 -26.81
N HIS A 196 30.27 16.84 -26.46
CA HIS A 196 31.65 17.18 -26.72
C HIS A 196 31.80 17.11 -28.23
N GLU A 197 31.53 18.23 -28.89
CA GLU A 197 32.01 18.47 -30.24
C GLU A 197 33.50 18.19 -30.27
N ALA A 198 33.84 17.36 -31.25
CA ALA A 198 35.17 16.96 -31.61
C ALA A 198 36.04 18.19 -31.84
N ASN A 199 37.08 18.35 -31.03
CA ASN A 199 38.30 18.98 -31.48
C ASN A 199 39.32 17.87 -31.72
N ASN A 200 39.57 17.61 -32.99
CA ASN A 200 40.72 16.88 -33.49
C ASN A 200 40.95 17.38 -34.93
N PRO A 201 42.19 17.45 -35.45
CA PRO A 201 43.49 17.42 -34.79
C PRO A 201 44.22 18.79 -34.77
#